data_AF-A0A423NT73-F1
#
_entry.id   AF-A0A423NT73-F1
#
_cell.length_a   1.000
_cell.length_b   1.000
_cell.length_c   1.000
_cell.angle_alpha   90.00
_cell.angle_beta   90.00
_cell.angle_gamma   90.00
#
_symmetry.space_group_name_H-M   'P 1'
#
loop_
_entity.id
_entity.type
_entity.pdbx_description
1 polymer ?
#
loop_
_entity_poly.entity_id
_entity_poly.type
_entity_poly.pdbx_seq_one_letter_code
_entity_poly.pdbx_strand_id
1 'polypeptide(L)'
;MKHLSRTLALLLALTFSLSAIALSIRSEQRPDGTTALLLTNEASPERASKLNQDPAVRSALVNFFGYQTGSYTNDNTMIVQQVLEALDSEMATFVDGVPSGIKVITAMDDGNNGFERGALLLDDKGHLLAVGLVNGHCTVKSREEALTCNDAPETVLTIFQPEGAKKADADSLVSWSKQLPPMMALWAESDDPERRAAAQKIAHVEYIVTQPKQGAWTAAQLPSDFPKAMLALLPQRAHLIGAGAHGVFTTPGMEGTPIDGDWDKIAGRPQHEYEVILRTFTEYADVIEFYQQHAKDAEVSGNERKALVEGHIDGGTYKVEITNRTDEGTVITFSAWRQEV
;
A
#
# COMPACT_ATOMS: atom_id res chain seq x y z
N MET A 1 15.18 29.74 -53.46
CA MET A 1 16.01 28.82 -52.64
C MET A 1 16.10 29.26 -51.16
N LYS A 2 14.97 29.59 -50.49
CA LYS A 2 14.96 29.95 -49.04
C LYS A 2 13.88 29.22 -48.21
N HIS A 3 13.09 28.34 -48.83
CA HIS A 3 12.00 27.62 -48.15
C HIS A 3 12.24 26.11 -47.95
N LEU A 4 13.33 25.54 -48.49
CA LEU A 4 13.67 24.12 -48.27
C LEU A 4 14.48 23.86 -46.99
N SER A 5 15.07 24.89 -46.38
CA SER A 5 15.95 24.74 -45.21
C SER A 5 15.22 24.73 -43.86
N ARG A 6 13.94 25.14 -43.81
CA ARG A 6 13.15 25.15 -42.56
C ARG A 6 12.42 23.84 -42.29
N THR A 7 12.02 23.10 -43.33
CA THR A 7 11.39 21.79 -43.20
C THR A 7 12.38 20.68 -42.86
N LEU A 8 13.65 20.82 -43.27
CA LEU A 8 14.68 19.83 -42.92
C LEU A 8 15.14 19.92 -41.46
N ALA A 9 15.00 21.08 -40.80
CA ALA A 9 15.31 21.26 -39.38
C ALA A 9 14.24 20.67 -38.45
N LEU A 10 12.96 20.62 -38.88
CA LEU A 10 11.90 19.96 -38.11
C LEU A 10 11.97 18.42 -38.19
N LEU A 11 12.54 17.86 -39.25
CA LEU A 11 12.69 16.40 -39.42
C LEU A 11 13.91 15.82 -38.69
N LEU A 12 14.92 16.64 -38.36
CA LEU A 12 16.08 16.21 -37.56
C LEU A 12 15.86 16.30 -36.03
N ALA A 13 14.75 16.89 -35.58
CA ALA A 13 14.38 16.94 -34.17
C ALA A 13 13.54 15.73 -33.71
N LEU A 14 13.15 14.84 -34.63
CA LEU A 14 12.34 13.65 -34.35
C LEU A 14 13.12 12.32 -34.34
N THR A 15 14.46 12.35 -34.43
CA THR A 15 15.29 11.14 -34.43
C THR A 15 16.23 11.01 -33.23
N PHE A 16 16.14 11.90 -32.23
CA PHE A 16 16.53 11.52 -30.88
C PHE A 16 15.37 10.74 -30.27
N SER A 17 15.20 9.50 -30.74
CA SER A 17 14.56 8.47 -29.95
C SER A 17 15.31 8.47 -28.62
N LEU A 18 14.71 9.05 -27.58
CA LEU A 18 15.12 8.76 -26.22
C LEU A 18 15.17 7.24 -26.18
N SER A 19 16.38 6.70 -26.04
CA SER A 19 16.52 5.34 -25.59
C SER A 19 15.95 5.39 -24.17
N ALA A 20 14.64 5.16 -24.05
CA ALA A 20 14.02 4.89 -22.77
C ALA A 20 14.70 3.61 -22.31
N ILE A 21 15.75 3.77 -21.50
CA ILE A 21 16.33 2.67 -20.77
C ILE A 21 15.17 2.21 -19.90
N ALA A 22 14.58 1.07 -20.25
CA ALA A 22 13.58 0.44 -19.43
C ALA A 22 14.29 0.03 -18.14
N LEU A 23 14.16 0.86 -17.12
CA LEU A 23 14.68 0.58 -15.80
C LEU A 23 13.74 -0.43 -15.15
N SER A 24 14.32 -1.47 -14.55
CA SER A 24 13.58 -2.43 -13.72
C SER A 24 14.00 -2.24 -12.26
N ILE A 25 13.12 -2.58 -11.33
CA ILE A 25 13.45 -2.70 -9.91
C ILE A 25 13.60 -4.18 -9.57
N ARG A 26 14.57 -4.49 -8.70
CA ARG A 26 14.64 -5.77 -7.99
C ARG A 26 14.82 -5.54 -6.50
N SER A 27 14.17 -6.35 -5.67
CA SER A 27 14.53 -6.48 -4.26
C SER A 27 15.76 -7.33 -4.09
N GLU A 28 16.61 -6.91 -3.15
CA GLU A 28 17.57 -7.78 -2.50
C GLU A 28 17.26 -7.77 -1.00
N GLN A 29 16.92 -8.93 -0.44
CA GLN A 29 16.80 -9.08 1.00
C GLN A 29 18.18 -9.33 1.60
N ARG A 30 18.59 -8.45 2.51
CA ARG A 30 19.93 -8.47 3.09
C ARG A 30 19.96 -9.29 4.37
N PRO A 31 21.14 -9.82 4.77
CA PRO A 31 21.29 -10.61 5.99
C PRO A 31 20.91 -9.88 7.28
N ASP A 32 20.87 -8.54 7.26
CA ASP A 32 20.44 -7.70 8.38
C ASP A 32 18.91 -7.51 8.46
N GLY A 33 18.15 -8.19 7.59
CA GLY A 33 16.70 -8.12 7.53
C GLY A 33 16.16 -6.90 6.78
N THR A 34 17.02 -6.10 6.16
CA THR A 34 16.60 -4.95 5.34
C THR A 34 16.32 -5.37 3.89
N THR A 35 15.38 -4.67 3.26
CA THR A 35 15.10 -4.81 1.82
C THR A 35 15.75 -3.64 1.08
N ALA A 36 16.62 -3.93 0.12
CA ALA A 36 17.19 -2.93 -0.78
C ALA A 36 16.48 -2.97 -2.14
N LEU A 37 16.14 -1.78 -2.65
CA LEU A 37 15.57 -1.60 -3.98
C LEU A 37 16.69 -1.25 -4.97
N LEU A 38 16.99 -2.17 -5.88
CA LEU A 38 18.04 -2.04 -6.88
C LEU A 38 17.44 -1.69 -8.24
N LEU A 39 17.86 -0.54 -8.78
CA LEU A 39 17.55 -0.15 -10.15
C LEU A 39 18.52 -0.85 -11.11
N THR A 40 17.98 -1.59 -12.07
CA THR A 40 18.75 -2.31 -13.09
C THR A 40 18.39 -1.82 -14.50
N ASN A 41 19.33 -1.98 -15.43
CA ASN A 41 19.13 -1.70 -16.86
C ASN A 41 18.68 -2.95 -17.64
N GLU A 42 18.12 -3.95 -16.95
CA GLU A 42 17.60 -5.14 -17.62
C GLU A 42 16.34 -4.79 -18.41
N ALA A 43 16.18 -5.40 -19.58
CA ALA A 43 15.00 -5.21 -20.40
C ALA A 43 13.74 -5.55 -19.58
N SER A 44 12.95 -4.52 -19.28
CA SER A 44 11.61 -4.70 -18.70
C SER A 44 10.79 -5.63 -19.59
N PRO A 45 9.95 -6.52 -19.03
CA PRO A 45 9.00 -7.29 -19.83
C PRO A 45 8.18 -6.36 -20.75
N GLU A 46 7.65 -6.90 -21.87
CA GLU A 46 6.96 -6.14 -22.95
C GLU A 46 5.86 -5.16 -22.49
N ARG A 47 5.41 -5.27 -21.24
CA ARG A 47 4.68 -4.24 -20.50
C ARG A 47 5.40 -4.01 -19.18
N ALA A 48 5.85 -2.78 -18.92
CA ALA A 48 6.44 -2.46 -17.63
C ALA A 48 5.38 -2.71 -16.54
N SER A 49 5.72 -3.52 -15.55
CA SER A 49 4.85 -3.76 -14.41
C SER A 49 4.66 -2.44 -13.66
N LYS A 50 3.44 -2.20 -13.17
CA LYS A 50 3.15 -1.04 -12.32
C LYS A 50 4.04 -1.10 -11.08
N LEU A 51 4.46 0.06 -10.59
CA LEU A 51 5.41 0.13 -9.47
C LEU A 51 4.81 -0.50 -8.19
N ASN A 52 3.51 -0.35 -7.99
CA ASN A 52 2.77 -0.98 -6.90
C ASN A 52 2.61 -2.49 -7.02
N GLN A 53 2.93 -3.10 -8.16
CA GLN A 53 2.89 -4.55 -8.38
C GLN A 53 4.23 -5.23 -8.07
N ASP A 54 5.29 -4.45 -7.88
CA ASP A 54 6.60 -4.99 -7.55
C ASP A 54 6.62 -5.51 -6.09
N PRO A 55 6.87 -6.82 -5.86
CA PRO A 55 6.95 -7.38 -4.51
C PRO A 55 8.03 -6.70 -3.65
N ALA A 56 9.13 -6.26 -4.26
CA ALA A 56 10.19 -5.52 -3.60
C ALA A 56 9.67 -4.23 -2.97
N VAL A 57 8.91 -3.47 -3.76
CA VAL A 57 8.35 -2.18 -3.36
C VAL A 57 7.35 -2.38 -2.23
N ARG A 58 6.45 -3.36 -2.37
CA ARG A 58 5.48 -3.72 -1.32
C ARG A 58 6.19 -4.08 -0.02
N SER A 59 7.14 -5.01 -0.07
CA SER A 59 7.91 -5.44 1.10
C SER A 59 8.67 -4.27 1.75
N ALA A 60 9.34 -3.44 0.95
CA ALA A 60 10.06 -2.27 1.45
C ALA A 60 9.12 -1.26 2.12
N LEU A 61 7.95 -0.98 1.54
CA LEU A 61 6.95 -0.08 2.13
C LEU A 61 6.35 -0.64 3.42
N VAL A 62 6.04 -1.93 3.48
CA VAL A 62 5.57 -2.59 4.71
C VAL A 62 6.62 -2.51 5.81
N ASN A 63 7.90 -2.73 5.48
CA ASN A 63 8.99 -2.62 6.45
C ASN A 63 9.24 -1.17 6.88
N PHE A 64 8.94 -0.19 6.02
CA PHE A 64 9.10 1.23 6.29
C PHE A 64 7.96 1.81 7.15
N PHE A 65 6.71 1.46 6.83
CA PHE A 65 5.51 1.98 7.49
C PHE A 65 5.00 1.11 8.64
N GLY A 66 5.24 -0.19 8.59
CA GLY A 66 4.50 -1.14 9.41
C GLY A 66 3.03 -1.15 9.01
N TYR A 67 2.15 -1.15 10.01
CA TYR A 67 0.69 -1.13 9.82
C TYR A 67 0.06 0.17 10.35
N GLN A 68 0.81 1.28 10.29
CA GLN A 68 0.29 2.59 10.63
C GLN A 68 -0.90 2.97 9.72
N THR A 69 -1.92 3.62 10.29
CA THR A 69 -3.08 4.17 9.56
C THR A 69 -3.05 5.69 9.49
N GLY A 70 -3.77 6.26 8.52
CA GLY A 70 -3.91 7.71 8.35
C GLY A 70 -5.01 8.05 7.34
N SER A 71 -5.31 9.34 7.19
CA SER A 71 -6.39 9.86 6.34
C SER A 71 -5.82 10.77 5.24
N TYR A 72 -5.15 10.21 4.23
CA TYR A 72 -4.46 10.97 3.18
C TYR A 72 -5.21 10.92 1.84
N THR A 73 -5.32 9.73 1.24
CA THR A 73 -6.14 9.47 0.04
C THR A 73 -7.44 8.75 0.39
N ASN A 74 -7.49 8.11 1.56
CA ASN A 74 -8.69 7.44 2.07
C ASN A 74 -8.71 7.51 3.61
N ASP A 75 -9.90 7.44 4.21
CA ASP A 75 -10.08 7.73 5.63
C ASP A 75 -9.62 6.60 6.56
N ASN A 76 -8.68 6.91 7.45
CA ASN A 76 -8.15 6.02 8.49
C ASN A 76 -7.78 4.61 8.00
N THR A 77 -7.30 4.52 6.76
CA THR A 77 -6.83 3.26 6.17
C THR A 77 -5.32 3.11 6.36
N MET A 78 -4.77 1.93 6.07
CA MET A 78 -3.33 1.70 6.13
C MET A 78 -2.57 2.65 5.19
N ILE A 79 -1.54 3.32 5.71
CA ILE A 79 -0.72 4.25 4.92
C ILE A 79 -0.03 3.52 3.76
N VAL A 80 0.45 2.29 4.00
CA VAL A 80 1.07 1.49 2.94
C VAL A 80 0.11 1.21 1.78
N GLN A 81 -1.19 1.01 2.05
CA GLN A 81 -2.18 0.80 1.00
C GLN A 81 -2.37 2.09 0.18
N GLN A 82 -2.56 3.23 0.87
CA GLN A 82 -2.73 4.53 0.22
C GLN A 82 -1.51 4.91 -0.65
N VAL A 83 -0.29 4.59 -0.19
CA VAL A 83 0.93 4.80 -0.98
C VAL A 83 0.99 3.85 -2.19
N LEU A 84 0.64 2.58 -2.03
CA LEU A 84 0.62 1.63 -3.15
C LEU A 84 -0.41 2.02 -4.22
N GLU A 85 -1.57 2.53 -3.83
CA GLU A 85 -2.57 3.10 -4.75
C GLU A 85 -1.98 4.31 -5.53
N ALA A 86 -1.22 5.18 -4.85
CA ALA A 86 -0.53 6.31 -5.48
C ALA A 86 0.69 5.93 -6.35
N LEU A 87 1.07 4.66 -6.42
CA LEU A 87 2.16 4.11 -7.24
C LEU A 87 1.64 3.20 -8.37
N ASP A 88 0.38 3.37 -8.78
CA ASP A 88 -0.33 2.51 -9.74
C ASP A 88 0.06 2.69 -11.23
N SER A 89 1.06 3.51 -11.53
CA SER A 89 1.61 3.68 -12.88
C SER A 89 2.92 2.93 -13.09
N GLU A 90 3.42 2.98 -14.32
CA GLU A 90 4.83 2.63 -14.62
C GLU A 90 5.78 3.52 -13.81
N MET A 91 6.95 2.95 -13.50
CA MET A 91 8.01 3.65 -12.77
C MET A 91 8.64 4.75 -13.62
N ALA A 92 8.85 5.91 -13.00
CA ALA A 92 9.75 6.96 -13.47
C ALA A 92 10.85 7.29 -12.45
N THR A 93 11.86 8.03 -12.88
CA THR A 93 12.89 8.58 -11.99
C THR A 93 12.87 10.09 -12.04
N PHE A 94 13.14 10.71 -10.90
CA PHE A 94 13.32 12.15 -10.78
C PHE A 94 14.78 12.46 -10.45
N VAL A 95 15.37 13.40 -11.19
CA VAL A 95 16.82 13.72 -11.11
C VAL A 95 17.09 15.18 -10.79
N ASP A 96 16.12 16.07 -10.98
CA ASP A 96 16.33 17.51 -10.83
C ASP A 96 16.45 17.91 -9.36
N GLY A 97 17.61 18.44 -8.98
CA GLY A 97 17.86 18.81 -7.58
C GLY A 97 18.07 17.61 -6.64
N VAL A 98 18.26 16.40 -7.18
CA VAL A 98 18.57 15.21 -6.40
C VAL A 98 20.08 15.12 -6.14
N PRO A 99 20.55 15.09 -4.87
CA PRO A 99 21.97 14.97 -4.56
C PRO A 99 22.60 13.67 -5.07
N SER A 100 23.92 13.68 -5.28
CA SER A 100 24.66 12.45 -5.61
C SER A 100 24.52 11.40 -4.51
N GLY A 101 24.33 10.14 -4.90
CA GLY A 101 24.09 9.03 -3.96
C GLY A 101 22.64 8.93 -3.50
N ILE A 102 21.74 9.80 -3.96
CA ILE A 102 20.30 9.71 -3.71
C ILE A 102 19.58 9.38 -5.01
N LYS A 103 18.51 8.60 -4.91
CA LYS A 103 17.62 8.30 -6.04
C LYS A 103 16.18 8.58 -5.64
N VAL A 104 15.40 9.15 -6.56
CA VAL A 104 13.97 9.35 -6.39
C VAL A 104 13.25 8.55 -7.45
N ILE A 105 12.54 7.52 -7.02
CA ILE A 105 11.65 6.71 -7.85
C ILE A 105 10.25 7.26 -7.68
N THR A 106 9.50 7.43 -8.77
CA THR A 106 8.20 8.09 -8.76
C THR A 106 7.21 7.31 -9.57
N ALA A 107 5.95 7.30 -9.14
CA ALA A 107 4.82 6.83 -9.92
C ALA A 107 3.60 7.67 -9.54
N MET A 108 2.50 7.45 -10.24
CA MET A 108 1.24 8.16 -10.04
C MET A 108 0.07 7.19 -10.00
N ASP A 109 -1.06 7.65 -9.49
CA ASP A 109 -2.32 6.94 -9.65
C ASP A 109 -2.87 7.19 -11.07
N ASP A 110 -2.81 6.17 -11.93
CA ASP A 110 -3.36 6.21 -13.28
C ASP A 110 -4.89 6.37 -13.27
N GLY A 111 -5.57 5.87 -12.24
CA GLY A 111 -7.02 5.96 -12.06
C GLY A 111 -7.52 7.38 -11.87
N ASN A 112 -6.68 8.28 -11.35
CA ASN A 112 -7.04 9.68 -11.12
C ASN A 112 -6.19 10.69 -11.91
N ASN A 113 -5.46 10.28 -12.95
CA ASN A 113 -4.57 11.14 -13.74
C ASN A 113 -3.42 11.79 -12.94
N GLY A 114 -2.96 11.14 -11.87
CA GLY A 114 -1.86 11.59 -11.02
C GLY A 114 -2.20 12.74 -10.08
N PHE A 115 -3.49 12.98 -9.82
CA PHE A 115 -3.92 13.83 -8.71
C PHE A 115 -3.30 13.34 -7.40
N GLU A 116 -3.25 12.03 -7.22
CA GLU A 116 -2.45 11.38 -6.20
C GLU A 116 -1.23 10.75 -6.86
N ARG A 117 -0.08 10.90 -6.21
CA ARG A 117 1.18 10.33 -6.70
C ARG A 117 2.16 10.09 -5.57
N GLY A 118 2.97 9.06 -5.74
CA GLY A 118 3.95 8.64 -4.76
C GLY A 118 5.39 8.78 -5.26
N ALA A 119 6.30 8.97 -4.32
CA ALA A 119 7.74 8.90 -4.57
C ALA A 119 8.48 8.19 -3.45
N LEU A 120 9.47 7.39 -3.84
CA LEU A 120 10.37 6.64 -2.97
C LEU A 120 11.75 7.30 -3.04
N LEU A 121 12.22 7.84 -1.92
CA LEU A 121 13.56 8.41 -1.78
C LEU A 121 14.51 7.34 -1.26
N LEU A 122 15.53 7.01 -2.04
CA LEU A 122 16.48 5.93 -1.75
C LEU A 122 17.90 6.46 -1.57
N ASP A 123 18.66 5.80 -0.68
CA ASP A 123 20.11 5.97 -0.60
C ASP A 123 20.84 5.24 -1.75
N ASP A 124 22.17 5.33 -1.76
CA ASP A 124 23.04 4.71 -2.77
C ASP A 124 23.01 3.18 -2.71
N LYS A 125 22.61 2.63 -1.57
CA LYS A 125 22.42 1.21 -1.30
C LYS A 125 21.00 0.73 -1.58
N GLY A 126 20.08 1.60 -1.98
CA GLY A 126 18.68 1.26 -2.28
C GLY A 126 17.76 1.18 -1.07
N HIS A 127 18.15 1.69 0.11
CA HIS A 127 17.27 1.75 1.27
C HIS A 127 16.32 2.94 1.20
N LEU A 128 15.07 2.74 1.64
CA LEU A 128 14.09 3.82 1.81
C LEU A 128 14.52 4.78 2.92
N LEU A 129 14.79 6.03 2.52
CA LEU A 129 15.05 7.16 3.41
C LEU A 129 13.77 7.94 3.74
N ALA A 130 12.90 8.09 2.75
CA ALA A 130 11.62 8.78 2.88
C ALA A 130 10.64 8.33 1.80
N VAL A 131 9.35 8.53 2.06
CA VAL A 131 8.28 8.35 1.07
C VAL A 131 7.50 9.65 0.96
N GLY A 132 7.30 10.15 -0.25
CA GLY A 132 6.45 11.30 -0.54
C GLY A 132 5.10 10.84 -1.08
N LEU A 133 4.02 11.43 -0.60
CA LEU A 133 2.66 11.20 -1.09
C LEU A 133 1.97 12.55 -1.32
N VAL A 134 1.66 12.87 -2.57
CA VAL A 134 0.77 14.00 -2.88
C VAL A 134 -0.66 13.52 -2.76
N ASN A 135 -1.47 14.18 -1.93
CA ASN A 135 -2.79 13.73 -1.54
C ASN A 135 -3.74 14.90 -1.19
N GLY A 136 -5.01 14.54 -0.96
CA GLY A 136 -6.08 15.46 -0.60
C GLY A 136 -6.46 15.50 0.88
N HIS A 137 -5.80 14.79 1.81
CA HIS A 137 -6.30 14.62 3.20
C HIS A 137 -7.77 14.18 3.27
N CYS A 138 -8.06 13.02 2.70
CA CYS A 138 -9.42 12.50 2.58
C CYS A 138 -9.94 11.90 3.90
N THR A 139 -11.13 12.34 4.34
CA THR A 139 -11.79 11.87 5.57
C THR A 139 -13.28 11.58 5.37
N VAL A 140 -13.84 10.71 6.21
CA VAL A 140 -15.30 10.49 6.31
C VAL A 140 -15.77 11.06 7.65
N LYS A 141 -16.62 12.10 7.62
CA LYS A 141 -17.04 12.80 8.84
C LYS A 141 -18.09 12.03 9.65
N SER A 142 -18.94 11.24 8.98
CA SER A 142 -19.93 10.36 9.61
C SER A 142 -20.22 9.14 8.73
N ARG A 143 -20.87 8.11 9.30
CA ARG A 143 -21.20 6.85 8.61
C ARG A 143 -22.10 7.08 7.37
N GLU A 144 -22.86 8.18 7.34
CA GLU A 144 -23.79 8.53 6.26
C GLU A 144 -23.18 9.48 5.22
N GLU A 145 -22.00 10.04 5.49
CA GLU A 145 -21.34 10.99 4.60
C GLU A 145 -20.35 10.31 3.64
N ALA A 146 -20.19 10.90 2.46
CA ALA A 146 -19.20 10.46 1.48
C ALA A 146 -17.78 10.88 1.90
N LEU A 147 -16.78 10.17 1.38
CA LEU A 147 -15.38 10.57 1.48
C LEU A 147 -15.21 12.00 0.97
N THR A 148 -14.64 12.87 1.80
CA THR A 148 -14.37 14.27 1.47
C THR A 148 -12.87 14.51 1.51
N CYS A 149 -12.31 15.02 0.41
CA CYS A 149 -10.91 15.42 0.29
C CYS A 149 -10.82 16.94 0.14
N ASN A 150 -9.65 17.52 0.42
CA ASN A 150 -9.34 18.90 0.09
C ASN A 150 -9.52 19.13 -1.41
N ASP A 151 -10.21 20.22 -1.75
CA ASP A 151 -10.48 20.59 -3.14
C ASP A 151 -9.19 20.99 -3.87
N ALA A 152 -9.09 20.59 -5.14
CA ALA A 152 -8.10 21.16 -6.03
C ALA A 152 -8.29 22.70 -6.13
N PRO A 153 -7.21 23.49 -6.23
CA PRO A 153 -5.83 23.09 -6.50
C PRO A 153 -4.98 22.81 -5.23
N GLU A 154 -5.53 22.89 -4.02
CA GLU A 154 -4.75 22.93 -2.78
C GLU A 154 -4.45 21.54 -2.18
N THR A 155 -3.55 20.82 -2.84
CA THR A 155 -3.11 19.49 -2.35
C THR A 155 -1.98 19.57 -1.34
N VAL A 156 -1.81 18.48 -0.59
CA VAL A 156 -0.79 18.35 0.45
C VAL A 156 0.28 17.37 -0.04
N LEU A 157 1.55 17.70 0.23
CA LEU A 157 2.62 16.72 0.20
C LEU A 157 2.84 16.20 1.62
N THR A 158 2.54 14.93 1.84
CA THR A 158 2.90 14.23 3.06
C THR A 158 4.22 13.51 2.85
N ILE A 159 5.23 13.83 3.66
CA ILE A 159 6.54 13.17 3.65
C ILE A 159 6.64 12.27 4.88
N PHE A 160 6.85 10.99 4.65
CA PHE A 160 7.04 9.99 5.69
C PHE A 160 8.53 9.72 5.87
N GLN A 161 9.03 9.81 7.10
CA GLN A 161 10.43 9.54 7.44
C GLN A 161 10.55 8.71 8.72
N PRO A 162 11.64 7.93 8.89
CA PRO A 162 11.91 7.25 10.15
C PRO A 162 12.11 8.22 11.32
N GLU A 163 11.94 7.71 12.54
CA GLU A 163 12.23 8.49 13.76
C GLU A 163 13.68 9.01 13.76
N GLY A 164 13.86 10.29 14.08
CA GLY A 164 15.17 10.94 14.14
C GLY A 164 15.72 11.43 12.78
N ALA A 165 15.05 11.16 11.67
CA ALA A 165 15.42 11.70 10.36
C ALA A 165 15.27 13.24 10.31
N LYS A 166 16.12 13.92 9.54
CA LYS A 166 16.00 15.38 9.36
C LYS A 166 15.08 15.65 8.18
N LYS A 167 14.26 16.69 8.31
CA LYS A 167 13.38 17.16 7.22
C LYS A 167 14.14 17.47 5.94
N ALA A 168 15.33 18.04 6.07
CA ALA A 168 16.21 18.39 4.94
C ALA A 168 16.69 17.17 4.14
N ASP A 169 16.74 15.98 4.76
CA ASP A 169 17.13 14.76 4.07
C ASP A 169 16.10 14.37 3.00
N ALA A 170 14.88 14.93 3.05
CA ALA A 170 13.79 14.70 2.10
C ALA A 170 13.50 15.88 1.17
N ASP A 171 14.38 16.89 1.07
CA ASP A 171 14.15 18.09 0.23
C ASP A 171 13.93 17.75 -1.26
N SER A 172 14.52 16.66 -1.74
CA SER A 172 14.28 16.14 -3.10
C SER A 172 12.81 15.82 -3.36
N LEU A 173 12.06 15.36 -2.35
CA LEU A 173 10.63 15.06 -2.47
C LEU A 173 9.79 16.35 -2.59
N VAL A 174 10.22 17.44 -1.95
CA VAL A 174 9.56 18.76 -2.08
C VAL A 174 9.79 19.35 -3.48
N SER A 175 10.95 19.08 -4.06
CA SER A 175 11.25 19.50 -5.44
C SER A 175 10.44 18.67 -6.45
N TRP A 176 10.45 17.35 -6.27
CA TRP A 176 9.66 16.42 -7.09
C TRP A 176 8.17 16.75 -7.07
N SER A 177 7.59 17.02 -5.89
CA SER A 177 6.14 17.21 -5.76
C SER A 177 5.61 18.40 -6.57
N LYS A 178 6.46 19.34 -6.96
CA LYS A 178 6.09 20.49 -7.79
C LYS A 178 6.02 20.14 -9.29
N GLN A 179 6.56 18.99 -9.69
CA GLN A 179 6.39 18.49 -11.04
C GLN A 179 4.95 18.01 -11.21
N LEU A 180 4.25 18.64 -12.16
CA LEU A 180 2.86 18.32 -12.45
C LEU A 180 2.76 17.09 -13.38
N PRO A 181 1.81 16.18 -13.13
CA PRO A 181 1.41 15.18 -14.11
C PRO A 181 1.02 15.81 -15.44
N PRO A 182 1.11 15.07 -16.58
CA PRO A 182 0.92 15.63 -17.92
C PRO A 182 -0.37 16.45 -18.10
N MET A 183 -1.50 15.94 -17.61
CA MET A 183 -2.79 16.65 -17.71
C MET A 183 -2.81 17.96 -16.93
N MET A 184 -2.20 17.99 -15.74
CA MET A 184 -2.14 19.19 -14.90
C MET A 184 -1.13 20.20 -15.42
N ALA A 185 -0.02 19.74 -16.00
CA ALA A 185 0.95 20.58 -16.67
C ALA A 185 0.28 21.34 -17.84
N LEU A 186 -0.53 20.65 -18.64
CA LEU A 186 -1.33 21.29 -19.70
C LEU A 186 -2.31 22.33 -19.16
N TRP A 187 -2.91 22.10 -17.99
CA TRP A 187 -3.78 23.09 -17.36
C TRP A 187 -3.00 24.32 -16.88
N ALA A 188 -1.84 24.11 -16.26
CA ALA A 188 -0.97 25.17 -15.77
C ALA A 188 -0.43 26.08 -16.90
N GLU A 189 -0.33 25.55 -18.12
CA GLU A 189 0.11 26.28 -19.31
C GLU A 189 -1.06 26.83 -20.15
N SER A 190 -2.31 26.60 -19.75
CA SER A 190 -3.48 27.03 -20.52
C SER A 190 -3.59 28.56 -20.61
N ASP A 191 -4.09 29.07 -21.75
CA ASP A 191 -4.44 30.49 -21.92
C ASP A 191 -5.68 30.91 -21.11
N ASP A 192 -6.55 29.96 -20.79
CA ASP A 192 -7.74 30.17 -19.95
C ASP A 192 -7.35 30.38 -18.48
N PRO A 193 -7.62 31.56 -17.87
CA PRO A 193 -7.29 31.84 -16.48
C PRO A 193 -7.94 30.89 -15.47
N GLU A 194 -9.17 30.43 -15.72
CA GLU A 194 -9.87 29.53 -14.79
C GLU A 194 -9.22 28.15 -14.80
N ARG A 195 -8.92 27.62 -15.99
CA ARG A 195 -8.22 26.35 -16.15
C ARG A 195 -6.81 26.38 -15.54
N ARG A 196 -6.10 27.50 -15.72
CA ARG A 196 -4.79 27.70 -15.11
C ARG A 196 -4.85 27.76 -13.59
N ALA A 197 -5.88 28.39 -13.03
CA ALA A 197 -6.08 28.46 -11.59
C ALA A 197 -6.40 27.09 -10.97
N ALA A 198 -7.08 26.21 -11.72
CA ALA A 198 -7.43 24.86 -11.33
C ALA A 198 -6.26 23.86 -11.37
N ALA A 199 -5.12 24.21 -11.97
CA ALA A 199 -3.94 23.36 -11.97
C ALA A 199 -3.44 23.12 -10.53
N GLN A 200 -3.19 21.85 -10.20
CA GLN A 200 -2.81 21.43 -8.85
C GLN A 200 -1.57 22.18 -8.33
N LYS A 201 -1.54 22.44 -7.03
CA LYS A 201 -0.43 23.03 -6.29
C LYS A 201 -0.24 22.30 -4.97
N ILE A 202 0.99 22.33 -4.47
CA ILE A 202 1.28 21.86 -3.11
C ILE A 202 1.07 23.05 -2.16
N ALA A 203 -0.08 23.08 -1.50
CA ALA A 203 -0.44 24.12 -0.54
C ALA A 203 0.28 23.95 0.80
N HIS A 204 0.51 22.69 1.20
CA HIS A 204 1.16 22.36 2.46
C HIS A 204 2.14 21.18 2.31
N VAL A 205 3.21 21.19 3.08
CA VAL A 205 4.14 20.06 3.24
C VAL A 205 4.16 19.67 4.71
N GLU A 206 3.82 18.41 4.99
CA GLU A 206 3.85 17.85 6.32
C GLU A 206 4.83 16.68 6.42
N TYR A 207 5.27 16.40 7.64
CA TYR A 207 6.25 15.36 7.92
C TYR A 207 5.70 14.43 8.99
N ILE A 208 5.62 13.14 8.68
CA ILE A 208 5.05 12.12 9.53
C ILE A 208 6.14 11.10 9.84
N VAL A 209 6.27 10.77 11.13
CA VAL A 209 7.21 9.75 11.58
C VAL A 209 6.59 8.37 11.34
N THR A 210 7.33 7.49 10.67
CA THR A 210 6.88 6.11 10.44
C THR A 210 7.02 5.25 11.68
N GLN A 211 6.11 4.27 11.80
CA GLN A 211 6.06 3.37 12.95
C GLN A 211 6.15 1.90 12.51
N PRO A 212 7.31 1.44 12.03
CA PRO A 212 7.46 0.13 11.38
C PRO A 212 7.15 -1.07 12.29
N LYS A 213 7.17 -0.88 13.60
CA LYS A 213 6.85 -1.91 14.60
C LYS A 213 5.41 -1.84 15.12
N GLN A 214 4.65 -0.82 14.76
CA GLN A 214 3.27 -0.67 15.19
C GLN A 214 2.36 -1.65 14.43
N GLY A 215 1.60 -2.47 15.15
CA GLY A 215 0.49 -3.24 14.59
C GLY A 215 -0.74 -2.36 14.35
N ALA A 216 -1.60 -2.71 13.40
CA ALA A 216 -2.80 -1.92 13.09
C ALA A 216 -3.99 -2.21 14.02
N TRP A 217 -3.88 -3.20 14.92
CA TRP A 217 -4.98 -3.59 15.78
C TRP A 217 -4.50 -4.05 17.16
N THR A 218 -5.43 -4.09 18.11
CA THR A 218 -5.23 -4.56 19.47
C THR A 218 -6.38 -5.48 19.89
N ALA A 219 -6.17 -6.33 20.89
CA ALA A 219 -7.22 -7.22 21.40
C ALA A 219 -8.48 -6.48 21.90
N ALA A 220 -8.39 -5.19 22.21
CA ALA A 220 -9.54 -4.37 22.59
C ALA A 220 -10.53 -4.11 21.44
N GLN A 221 -10.13 -4.34 20.18
CA GLN A 221 -10.99 -4.22 18.99
C GLN A 221 -11.71 -5.52 18.64
N LEU A 222 -11.41 -6.61 19.36
CA LEU A 222 -12.11 -7.88 19.21
C LEU A 222 -13.35 -7.92 20.13
N PRO A 223 -14.32 -8.82 19.88
CA PRO A 223 -15.41 -9.09 20.81
C PRO A 223 -14.88 -9.32 22.24
N SER A 224 -15.54 -8.72 23.22
CA SER A 224 -15.08 -8.75 24.63
C SER A 224 -14.93 -10.16 25.22
N ASP A 225 -15.63 -11.13 24.62
CA ASP A 225 -15.68 -12.52 25.01
C ASP A 225 -14.90 -13.45 24.06
N PHE A 226 -14.06 -12.87 23.18
CA PHE A 226 -13.17 -13.61 22.28
C PHE A 226 -12.21 -14.52 23.07
N PRO A 227 -12.00 -15.79 22.66
CA PRO A 227 -11.17 -16.73 23.40
C PRO A 227 -9.70 -16.29 23.48
N LYS A 228 -9.19 -16.07 24.70
CA LYS A 228 -7.80 -15.62 24.92
C LYS A 228 -6.75 -16.57 24.37
N ALA A 229 -7.01 -17.88 24.42
CA ALA A 229 -6.11 -18.90 23.88
C ALA A 229 -5.88 -18.75 22.37
N MET A 230 -6.88 -18.24 21.64
CA MET A 230 -6.83 -18.07 20.19
C MET A 230 -6.17 -16.76 19.75
N LEU A 231 -5.86 -15.83 20.67
CA LEU A 231 -5.21 -14.57 20.32
C LEU A 231 -3.85 -14.76 19.63
N ALA A 232 -3.11 -15.81 20.00
CA ALA A 232 -1.83 -16.14 19.40
C ALA A 232 -1.92 -16.58 17.93
N LEU A 233 -3.13 -16.91 17.45
CA LEU A 233 -3.39 -17.28 16.05
C LEU A 233 -3.67 -16.05 15.17
N LEU A 234 -3.78 -14.86 15.75
CA LEU A 234 -4.04 -13.62 15.02
C LEU A 234 -2.74 -12.81 14.87
N PRO A 235 -2.17 -12.66 13.65
CA PRO A 235 -0.93 -11.93 13.45
C PRO A 235 -1.09 -10.44 13.74
N GLN A 236 -0.13 -9.88 14.51
CA GLN A 236 -0.09 -8.45 14.85
C GLN A 236 0.36 -7.57 13.67
N ARG A 237 1.12 -8.14 12.73
CA ARG A 237 1.52 -7.51 11.46
C ARG A 237 0.40 -7.65 10.42
N ALA A 238 -0.78 -7.17 10.79
CA ALA A 238 -1.95 -7.13 9.92
C ALA A 238 -2.85 -5.96 10.34
N HIS A 239 -3.77 -5.59 9.47
CA HIS A 239 -4.85 -4.64 9.74
C HIS A 239 -6.17 -5.37 9.94
N LEU A 240 -6.92 -4.95 10.96
CA LEU A 240 -8.23 -5.52 11.26
C LEU A 240 -9.28 -4.94 10.32
N ILE A 241 -9.80 -5.77 9.42
CA ILE A 241 -10.92 -5.42 8.54
C ILE A 241 -12.23 -5.55 9.31
N GLY A 242 -12.40 -6.67 10.03
CA GLY A 242 -13.63 -6.98 10.72
C GLY A 242 -13.42 -7.99 11.83
N ALA A 243 -14.17 -7.85 12.91
CA ALA A 243 -14.27 -8.77 14.02
C ALA A 243 -15.72 -8.84 14.48
N GLY A 244 -16.19 -10.04 14.74
CA GLY A 244 -17.57 -10.28 15.10
C GLY A 244 -17.74 -11.49 16.01
N ALA A 245 -18.89 -11.53 16.66
CA ALA A 245 -19.31 -12.63 17.49
C ALA A 245 -20.82 -12.83 17.37
N HIS A 246 -21.30 -14.02 17.68
CA HIS A 246 -22.73 -14.32 17.78
C HIS A 246 -23.48 -14.04 16.46
N GLY A 247 -22.83 -14.32 15.33
CA GLY A 247 -23.41 -14.19 13.99
C GLY A 247 -23.43 -12.77 13.40
N VAL A 248 -22.84 -11.77 14.06
CA VAL A 248 -22.74 -10.40 13.54
C VAL A 248 -21.37 -9.76 13.78
N PHE A 249 -20.97 -8.85 12.90
CA PHE A 249 -19.79 -8.01 13.10
C PHE A 249 -20.02 -6.93 14.16
N THR A 250 -18.96 -6.64 14.92
CA THR A 250 -18.89 -5.61 15.96
C THR A 250 -17.94 -4.46 15.60
N THR A 251 -17.14 -4.63 14.54
CA THR A 251 -16.21 -3.60 14.08
C THR A 251 -16.95 -2.38 13.53
N PRO A 252 -16.53 -1.15 13.87
CA PRO A 252 -17.09 0.07 13.30
C PRO A 252 -17.12 0.02 11.78
N GLY A 253 -18.22 0.48 11.17
CA GLY A 253 -18.46 0.41 9.73
C GLY A 253 -19.13 -0.88 9.25
N MET A 254 -18.88 -2.02 9.91
CA MET A 254 -19.53 -3.31 9.64
C MET A 254 -20.56 -3.72 10.69
N GLU A 255 -20.70 -2.95 11.77
CA GLU A 255 -21.53 -3.32 12.92
C GLU A 255 -22.96 -3.72 12.53
N GLY A 256 -23.38 -4.90 13.03
CA GLY A 256 -24.69 -5.50 12.75
C GLY A 256 -24.78 -6.27 11.43
N THR A 257 -23.75 -6.22 10.57
CA THR A 257 -23.68 -7.05 9.36
C THR A 257 -23.61 -8.52 9.77
N PRO A 258 -24.41 -9.42 9.17
CA PRO A 258 -24.34 -10.84 9.44
C PRO A 258 -22.98 -11.42 9.06
N ILE A 259 -22.49 -12.35 9.88
CA ILE A 259 -21.36 -13.21 9.54
C ILE A 259 -21.88 -14.37 8.69
N ASP A 260 -21.30 -14.56 7.50
CA ASP A 260 -21.71 -15.59 6.56
C ASP A 260 -21.16 -16.97 6.97
N GLY A 261 -22.07 -17.87 7.35
CA GLY A 261 -21.77 -19.24 7.78
C GLY A 261 -22.09 -20.31 6.73
N ASP A 262 -22.36 -19.93 5.48
CA ASP A 262 -22.78 -20.88 4.44
C ASP A 262 -21.79 -22.03 4.26
N TRP A 263 -20.50 -21.77 4.39
CA TRP A 263 -19.45 -22.80 4.33
C TRP A 263 -19.50 -23.77 5.51
N ASP A 264 -19.79 -23.31 6.71
CA ASP A 264 -19.91 -24.18 7.89
C ASP A 264 -21.11 -25.11 7.71
N LYS A 265 -22.22 -24.57 7.22
CA LYS A 265 -23.44 -25.31 6.93
C LYS A 265 -23.21 -26.37 5.84
N ILE A 266 -22.48 -26.04 4.77
CA ILE A 266 -22.08 -27.00 3.72
C ILE A 266 -21.20 -28.10 4.31
N ALA A 267 -20.30 -27.76 5.23
CA ALA A 267 -19.44 -28.73 5.93
C ALA A 267 -20.15 -29.52 7.03
N GLY A 268 -21.44 -29.27 7.29
CA GLY A 268 -22.21 -29.91 8.36
C GLY A 268 -21.81 -29.46 9.78
N ARG A 269 -21.06 -28.36 9.90
CA ARG A 269 -20.65 -27.76 11.17
C ARG A 269 -21.72 -26.77 11.65
N PRO A 270 -21.88 -26.56 12.98
CA PRO A 270 -22.63 -25.43 13.48
C PRO A 270 -22.00 -24.12 12.99
N GLN A 271 -22.77 -23.04 12.95
CA GLN A 271 -22.21 -21.72 12.64
C GLN A 271 -21.14 -21.35 13.66
N HIS A 272 -19.99 -20.86 13.20
CA HIS A 272 -18.94 -20.38 14.09
C HIS A 272 -19.40 -19.21 14.95
N GLU A 273 -18.87 -19.14 16.17
CA GLU A 273 -19.23 -18.12 17.14
C GLU A 273 -18.46 -16.81 16.92
N TYR A 274 -17.24 -16.90 16.40
CA TYR A 274 -16.35 -15.76 16.20
C TYR A 274 -15.80 -15.72 14.79
N GLU A 275 -15.72 -14.53 14.21
CA GLU A 275 -14.99 -14.28 12.98
C GLU A 275 -14.06 -13.08 13.14
N VAL A 276 -12.83 -13.21 12.66
CA VAL A 276 -11.86 -12.12 12.57
C VAL A 276 -11.24 -12.12 11.17
N ILE A 277 -11.35 -10.99 10.47
CA ILE A 277 -10.82 -10.77 9.14
C ILE A 277 -9.67 -9.79 9.24
N LEU A 278 -8.48 -10.23 8.81
CA LEU A 278 -7.26 -9.45 8.80
C LEU A 278 -6.73 -9.30 7.37
N ARG A 279 -6.10 -8.17 7.07
CA ARG A 279 -5.32 -7.95 5.84
C ARG A 279 -3.86 -7.72 6.18
N THR A 280 -2.97 -8.42 5.50
CA THR A 280 -1.52 -8.26 5.67
C THR A 280 -0.85 -8.13 4.30
N PHE A 281 0.17 -7.29 4.24
CA PHE A 281 1.08 -7.19 3.09
C PHE A 281 2.40 -7.91 3.37
N THR A 282 2.48 -8.65 4.47
CA THR A 282 3.56 -9.61 4.70
C THR A 282 3.54 -10.66 3.58
N GLU A 283 4.72 -11.11 3.16
CA GLU A 283 4.85 -12.14 2.12
C GLU A 283 4.04 -13.39 2.48
N TYR A 284 3.36 -13.97 1.49
CA TYR A 284 2.46 -15.10 1.73
C TYR A 284 3.18 -16.28 2.39
N ALA A 285 4.42 -16.56 1.99
CA ALA A 285 5.23 -17.63 2.58
C ALA A 285 5.47 -17.41 4.09
N ASP A 286 5.76 -16.17 4.50
CA ASP A 286 5.98 -15.83 5.91
C ASP A 286 4.68 -15.93 6.73
N VAL A 287 3.53 -15.63 6.10
CA VAL A 287 2.20 -15.86 6.72
C VAL A 287 1.96 -17.36 6.93
N ILE A 288 2.31 -18.20 5.96
CA ILE A 288 2.23 -19.66 6.11
C ILE A 288 3.17 -20.13 7.23
N GLU A 289 4.40 -19.65 7.27
CA GLU A 289 5.36 -20.00 8.32
C GLU A 289 4.85 -19.59 9.71
N PHE A 290 4.25 -18.40 9.85
CA PHE A 290 3.62 -17.98 11.09
C PHE A 290 2.62 -19.02 11.61
N TYR A 291 1.72 -19.52 10.76
CA TYR A 291 0.76 -20.53 11.17
C TYR A 291 1.40 -21.88 11.44
N GLN A 292 2.41 -22.31 10.66
CA GLN A 292 3.14 -23.55 10.96
C GLN A 292 3.80 -23.52 12.35
N GLN A 293 4.24 -22.35 12.82
CA GLN A 293 4.86 -22.20 14.15
C GLN A 293 3.83 -22.12 15.29
N HIS A 294 2.68 -21.49 15.04
CA HIS A 294 1.68 -21.16 16.09
C HIS A 294 0.52 -22.17 16.16
N ALA A 295 0.21 -22.86 15.06
CA ALA A 295 -0.86 -23.85 14.93
C ALA A 295 -0.27 -25.27 14.89
N LYS A 296 0.49 -25.65 15.93
CA LYS A 296 1.36 -26.85 15.94
C LYS A 296 0.64 -28.18 15.71
N ASP A 297 -0.65 -28.25 16.06
CA ASP A 297 -1.49 -29.45 15.90
C ASP A 297 -2.43 -29.37 14.68
N ALA A 298 -2.26 -28.35 13.84
CA ALA A 298 -3.13 -28.09 12.69
C ALA A 298 -2.55 -28.61 11.38
N GLU A 299 -3.44 -29.09 10.50
CA GLU A 299 -3.09 -29.36 9.12
C GLU A 299 -3.09 -28.05 8.32
N VAL A 300 -1.94 -27.72 7.73
CA VAL A 300 -1.84 -26.63 6.74
C VAL A 300 -1.94 -27.26 5.36
N SER A 301 -3.07 -27.04 4.69
CA SER A 301 -3.32 -27.56 3.33
C SER A 301 -3.60 -26.41 2.36
N GLY A 302 -3.13 -26.51 1.11
CA GLY A 302 -3.38 -25.47 0.12
C GLY A 302 -2.37 -25.36 -1.00
N ASN A 303 -2.41 -24.22 -1.68
CA ASN A 303 -1.50 -23.82 -2.75
C ASN A 303 -1.04 -22.37 -2.55
N GLU A 304 -0.38 -21.81 -3.56
CA GLU A 304 0.19 -20.46 -3.55
C GLU A 304 -0.85 -19.32 -3.49
N ARG A 305 -2.14 -19.63 -3.69
CA ARG A 305 -3.25 -18.67 -3.69
C ARG A 305 -4.17 -18.79 -2.49
N LYS A 306 -4.37 -20.00 -1.98
CA LYS A 306 -5.22 -20.25 -0.83
C LYS A 306 -4.63 -21.36 0.04
N ALA A 307 -4.59 -21.12 1.34
CA ALA A 307 -4.30 -22.12 2.35
C ALA A 307 -5.39 -22.15 3.42
N LEU A 308 -5.54 -23.32 4.03
CA LEU A 308 -6.46 -23.58 5.13
C LEU A 308 -5.66 -24.16 6.30
N VAL A 309 -5.94 -23.66 7.49
CA VAL A 309 -5.38 -24.16 8.76
C VAL A 309 -6.55 -24.50 9.68
N GLU A 310 -6.69 -25.77 10.04
CA GLU A 310 -7.74 -26.21 10.98
C GLU A 310 -7.11 -26.90 12.18
N GLY A 311 -7.58 -26.58 13.38
CA GLY A 311 -7.04 -27.16 14.60
C GLY A 311 -7.91 -26.94 15.82
N HIS A 312 -7.38 -27.36 16.96
CA HIS A 312 -8.05 -27.30 18.25
C HIS A 312 -7.17 -26.59 19.28
N ILE A 313 -7.77 -25.77 20.13
CA ILE A 313 -7.07 -25.11 21.23
C ILE A 313 -8.03 -24.89 22.41
N ASP A 314 -7.61 -25.31 23.61
CA ASP A 314 -8.37 -25.20 24.87
C ASP A 314 -9.84 -25.69 24.77
N GLY A 315 -10.07 -26.77 24.01
CA GLY A 315 -11.39 -27.39 23.84
C GLY A 315 -12.29 -26.71 22.81
N GLY A 316 -11.82 -25.70 22.09
CA GLY A 316 -12.49 -25.09 20.95
C GLY A 316 -11.83 -25.46 19.62
N THR A 317 -12.61 -25.47 18.54
CA THR A 317 -12.11 -25.62 17.17
C THR A 317 -11.87 -24.25 16.54
N TYR A 318 -10.87 -24.14 15.68
CA TYR A 318 -10.66 -22.97 14.83
C TYR A 318 -10.36 -23.38 13.39
N LYS A 319 -10.66 -22.46 12.47
CA LYS A 319 -10.38 -22.54 11.04
C LYS A 319 -9.79 -21.21 10.59
N VAL A 320 -8.69 -21.25 9.85
CA VAL A 320 -8.08 -20.07 9.26
C VAL A 320 -7.99 -20.26 7.76
N GLU A 321 -8.68 -19.40 7.01
CA GLU A 321 -8.53 -19.30 5.57
C GLU A 321 -7.55 -18.17 5.24
N ILE A 322 -6.51 -18.48 4.47
CA ILE A 322 -5.48 -17.54 4.05
C ILE A 322 -5.58 -17.42 2.53
N THR A 323 -5.95 -16.25 2.03
CA THR A 323 -6.11 -15.98 0.60
C THR A 323 -5.09 -14.95 0.15
N ASN A 324 -4.16 -15.36 -0.70
CA ASN A 324 -3.20 -14.47 -1.32
C ASN A 324 -3.87 -13.74 -2.50
N ARG A 325 -4.16 -12.45 -2.33
CA ARG A 325 -4.59 -11.59 -3.43
C ARG A 325 -3.39 -10.79 -3.86
N THR A 326 -2.85 -11.13 -5.03
CA THR A 326 -1.61 -10.53 -5.53
C THR A 326 -1.64 -9.01 -5.48
N ASP A 327 -2.77 -8.34 -5.71
CA ASP A 327 -2.83 -6.88 -5.75
C ASP A 327 -3.38 -6.21 -4.49
N GLU A 328 -4.03 -6.96 -3.60
CA GLU A 328 -4.72 -6.42 -2.42
C GLU A 328 -4.10 -6.86 -1.10
N GLY A 329 -3.01 -7.65 -1.16
CA GLY A 329 -2.39 -8.29 -0.02
C GLY A 329 -3.04 -9.62 0.37
N THR A 330 -2.47 -10.29 1.36
CA THR A 330 -3.01 -11.53 1.90
C THR A 330 -4.14 -11.23 2.87
N VAL A 331 -5.31 -11.84 2.63
CA VAL A 331 -6.46 -11.79 3.54
C VAL A 331 -6.48 -13.06 4.38
N ILE A 332 -6.67 -12.89 5.68
CA ILE A 332 -6.74 -13.96 6.67
C ILE A 332 -8.13 -13.90 7.31
N THR A 333 -8.92 -14.95 7.15
CA THR A 333 -10.22 -15.11 7.81
C THR A 333 -10.09 -16.19 8.87
N PHE A 334 -10.20 -15.79 10.13
CA PHE A 334 -10.20 -16.67 11.28
C PHE A 334 -11.63 -16.90 11.75
N SER A 335 -12.07 -18.16 11.80
CA SER A 335 -13.36 -18.58 12.34
C SER A 335 -13.15 -19.49 13.55
N ALA A 336 -13.93 -19.34 14.61
CA ALA A 336 -13.80 -20.19 15.80
C ALA A 336 -15.13 -20.59 16.45
N TRP A 337 -15.08 -21.76 17.09
CA TRP A 337 -16.13 -22.35 17.90
C TRP A 337 -15.61 -22.53 19.33
N ARG A 338 -16.43 -22.26 20.35
CA ARG A 338 -16.00 -22.48 21.76
C ARG A 338 -15.93 -23.95 22.14
N GLN A 339 -16.46 -24.82 21.29
CA GLN A 339 -16.51 -26.27 21.49
C GLN A 339 -15.89 -26.95 20.29
N GLU A 340 -15.48 -28.20 20.48
CA GLU A 340 -15.01 -29.07 19.41
C GLU A 340 -16.17 -29.43 18.47
N VAL A 341 -15.99 -29.28 17.15
CA VAL A 341 -17.06 -29.43 16.13
C VAL A 341 -16.66 -30.22 14.89
#